data_AF-A0A7J0BZ55-F1
#
_entry.id   AF-A0A7J0BZ55-F1
#
_cell.length_a   1.000
_cell.length_b   1.000
_cell.length_c   1.000
_cell.angle_alpha   90.00
_cell.angle_beta   90.00
_cell.angle_gamma   90.00
#
_symmetry.space_group_name_H-M   'P 1'
#
loop_
_entity.id
_entity.type
_entity.pdbx_description
1 polymer ?
#
loop_
_entity_poly.entity_id
_entity_poly.type
_entity_poly.pdbx_seq_one_letter_code
_entity_poly.pdbx_strand_id
1 'polypeptide(L)'
;MPLEQQLAVAASKGNIKKMDELVAVGADVNARGAYGVTLPYWVLMHPNYEGFVHLLKLGADPTIFSNRKVSFLHFSIEQSPVIGLRYLKAILEIGKADPNLAHPERLYRPLQSAIAVKSREAFVMLVNAGAEIDYNTFGNLPFVADVMLTGDYELAYYLLEQGVAITATTSYGFGVNTALDFPLERQPWNFVPSAPQYMWFWRCVDFVEKRGMTVKIPPDAQRPAVLATHPPNITTSPPRTVPMTGNVIMHEVSLTYPAPIWAQTVETMEDLAVRSKNNPGVIMHEVIPRGENFETWSRKMVLGGFYGSGVTLESFTEAWIAHARKEAGGSLAVQTIEKAEGHLLSHLKSEASDFEMCLYTGRYKDTFVVVSSAWHPSMVQQPEEYSAHVLRDMQKIRMDKGLNVVPVN
;
A
#
# COMPACT_ATOMS: atom_id res chain seq x y z
N MET A 1 29.71 -18.71 25.39
CA MET A 1 29.01 -18.18 24.22
C MET A 1 28.24 -16.94 24.67
N PRO A 2 28.42 -15.75 24.04
CA PRO A 2 27.63 -14.56 24.36
C PRO A 2 26.12 -14.83 24.31
N LEU A 3 25.32 -14.09 25.09
CA LEU A 3 23.87 -14.32 25.20
C LEU A 3 23.16 -14.21 23.85
N GLU A 4 23.59 -13.26 23.02
CA GLU A 4 23.06 -12.97 21.69
C GLU A 4 23.35 -14.14 20.72
N GLN A 5 24.54 -14.74 20.82
CA GLN A 5 24.89 -15.90 20.02
C GLN A 5 24.08 -17.14 20.46
N GLN A 6 23.82 -17.29 21.76
CA GLN A 6 22.93 -18.35 22.25
C GLN A 6 21.49 -18.12 21.77
N LEU A 7 21.02 -16.86 21.77
CA LEU A 7 19.69 -16.49 21.32
C LEU A 7 19.52 -16.77 19.82
N ALA A 8 20.53 -16.46 19.01
CA ALA A 8 20.56 -16.77 17.58
C ALA A 8 20.43 -18.28 17.35
N VAL A 9 21.25 -19.08 18.03
CA VAL A 9 21.21 -20.56 17.91
C VAL A 9 19.87 -21.13 18.40
N ALA A 10 19.29 -20.58 19.47
CA ALA A 10 17.96 -20.98 19.95
C ALA A 10 16.88 -20.65 18.91
N ALA A 11 16.94 -19.46 18.30
CA ALA A 11 16.00 -19.02 17.27
C ALA A 11 16.10 -19.87 15.99
N SER A 12 17.30 -20.19 15.48
CA SER A 12 17.42 -21.08 14.30
C SER A 12 16.99 -22.52 14.56
N LYS A 13 16.85 -22.91 15.84
CA LYS A 13 16.31 -24.22 16.25
C LYS A 13 14.83 -24.17 16.62
N GLY A 14 14.20 -22.99 16.64
CA GLY A 14 12.82 -22.81 17.10
C GLY A 14 12.61 -23.10 18.60
N ASN A 15 13.66 -23.01 19.42
CA ASN A 15 13.56 -23.28 20.86
C ASN A 15 13.05 -22.04 21.60
N ILE A 16 11.75 -21.78 21.49
CA ILE A 16 11.06 -20.60 22.03
C ILE A 16 11.30 -20.42 23.53
N LYS A 17 11.17 -21.50 24.30
CA LYS A 17 11.43 -21.46 25.75
C LYS A 17 12.84 -20.94 26.06
N LYS A 18 13.84 -21.40 25.32
CA LYS A 18 15.22 -20.94 25.53
C LYS A 18 15.41 -19.48 25.10
N MET A 19 14.72 -19.04 24.06
CA MET A 19 14.73 -17.64 23.65
C MET A 19 14.18 -16.73 24.76
N ASP A 20 13.03 -17.10 25.35
CA ASP A 20 12.43 -16.36 26.46
C ASP A 20 13.35 -16.30 27.68
N GLU A 21 13.97 -17.42 28.06
CA GLU A 21 14.96 -17.47 29.14
C GLU A 21 16.14 -16.52 28.88
N LEU A 22 16.65 -16.47 27.64
CA LEU A 22 17.81 -15.66 27.26
C LEU A 22 17.47 -14.16 27.25
N VAL A 23 16.31 -13.78 26.72
CA VAL A 23 15.84 -12.39 26.76
C VAL A 23 15.57 -11.94 28.19
N ALA A 24 15.00 -12.81 29.04
CA ALA A 24 14.75 -12.51 30.44
C ALA A 24 16.04 -12.22 31.26
N VAL A 25 17.18 -12.78 30.85
CA VAL A 25 18.49 -12.48 31.46
C VAL A 25 19.28 -11.38 30.71
N GLY A 26 18.64 -10.69 29.76
CA GLY A 26 19.17 -9.49 29.11
C GLY A 26 19.80 -9.69 27.73
N ALA A 27 19.53 -10.79 27.02
CA ALA A 27 19.95 -10.93 25.63
C ALA A 27 19.28 -9.86 24.75
N ASP A 28 20.09 -9.09 24.01
CA ASP A 28 19.57 -8.06 23.10
C ASP A 28 19.13 -8.69 21.76
N VAL A 29 17.82 -8.59 21.48
CA VAL A 29 17.18 -9.09 20.24
C VAL A 29 17.68 -8.36 18.99
N ASN A 30 18.19 -7.14 19.16
CA ASN A 30 18.66 -6.25 18.10
C ASN A 30 20.18 -6.22 17.98
N ALA A 31 20.87 -7.08 18.72
CA ALA A 31 22.32 -7.14 18.70
C ALA A 31 22.85 -7.45 17.30
N ARG A 32 24.04 -6.87 17.02
CA ARG A 32 24.72 -6.97 15.74
C ARG A 32 25.97 -7.83 15.90
N GLY A 33 26.02 -8.93 15.15
CA GLY A 33 27.18 -9.80 15.06
C GLY A 33 28.20 -9.31 14.04
N ALA A 34 29.01 -10.25 13.53
CA ALA A 34 29.95 -9.98 12.46
C ALA A 34 29.25 -9.36 11.24
N TYR A 35 29.92 -8.41 10.59
CA TYR A 35 29.38 -7.65 9.43
C TYR A 35 28.09 -6.88 9.72
N GLY A 36 27.80 -6.60 11.00
CA GLY A 36 26.59 -5.88 11.39
C GLY A 36 25.30 -6.66 11.20
N VAL A 37 25.38 -7.98 11.01
CA VAL A 37 24.22 -8.87 10.85
C VAL A 37 23.44 -8.94 12.16
N THR A 38 22.14 -8.64 12.11
CA THR A 38 21.26 -8.78 13.27
C THR A 38 20.83 -10.22 13.49
N LEU A 39 20.35 -10.53 14.69
CA LEU A 39 19.79 -11.84 15.02
C LEU A 39 18.71 -12.32 14.02
N PRO A 40 17.65 -11.55 13.71
CA PRO A 40 16.65 -11.96 12.73
C PRO A 40 17.24 -12.17 11.33
N TYR A 41 18.19 -11.33 10.91
CA TYR A 41 18.90 -11.51 9.64
C TYR A 41 19.59 -12.88 9.62
N TRP A 42 20.34 -13.22 10.67
CA TRP A 42 21.04 -14.50 10.74
C TRP A 42 20.08 -15.70 10.68
N VAL A 43 18.91 -15.60 11.32
CA VAL A 43 17.88 -16.65 11.23
C VAL A 43 17.34 -16.80 9.81
N LEU A 44 17.27 -15.75 8.98
CA LEU A 44 16.89 -15.91 7.57
C LEU A 44 17.94 -16.72 6.77
N MET A 45 19.21 -16.74 7.20
CA MET A 45 20.25 -17.60 6.61
C MET A 45 20.18 -19.06 7.11
N HIS A 46 19.53 -19.28 8.25
CA HIS A 46 19.32 -20.58 8.90
C HIS A 46 17.84 -20.74 9.26
N PRO A 47 16.96 -20.83 8.24
CA PRO A 47 15.54 -20.52 8.36
C PRO A 47 14.81 -21.44 9.34
N ASN A 48 14.32 -20.84 10.43
CA ASN A 48 13.30 -21.41 11.30
C ASN A 48 12.19 -20.38 11.48
N TYR A 49 10.98 -20.71 11.02
CA TYR A 49 9.91 -19.74 10.92
C TYR A 49 9.36 -19.36 12.29
N GLU A 50 9.20 -20.34 13.18
CA GLU A 50 8.70 -20.16 14.54
C GLU A 50 9.65 -19.28 15.36
N GLY A 51 10.95 -19.58 15.32
CA GLY A 51 11.97 -18.78 15.99
C GLY A 51 12.06 -17.36 15.42
N PHE A 52 11.97 -17.21 14.10
CA PHE A 52 11.96 -15.89 13.46
C PHE A 52 10.73 -15.04 13.88
N VAL A 53 9.53 -15.62 13.81
CA VAL A 53 8.30 -14.97 14.25
C VAL A 53 8.38 -14.57 15.72
N HIS A 54 9.00 -15.41 16.56
CA HIS A 54 9.18 -15.10 17.96
C HIS A 54 10.16 -13.94 18.19
N LEU A 55 11.26 -13.85 17.43
CA LEU A 55 12.13 -12.66 17.45
C LEU A 55 11.37 -11.38 17.10
N LEU A 56 10.47 -11.42 16.10
CA LEU A 56 9.61 -10.28 15.77
C LEU A 56 8.70 -9.88 16.95
N LYS A 57 8.07 -10.86 17.61
CA LYS A 57 7.24 -10.61 18.81
C LYS A 57 8.03 -10.04 19.98
N LEU A 58 9.31 -10.36 20.06
CA LEU A 58 10.24 -9.85 21.07
C LEU A 58 10.81 -8.47 20.72
N GLY A 59 10.35 -7.82 19.64
CA GLY A 59 10.74 -6.45 19.28
C GLY A 59 11.97 -6.33 18.37
N ALA A 60 12.21 -7.34 17.54
CA ALA A 60 13.22 -7.25 16.49
C ALA A 60 12.94 -6.08 15.52
N ASP A 61 13.91 -5.18 15.40
CA ASP A 61 13.82 -3.93 14.67
C ASP A 61 14.23 -4.09 13.19
N PRO A 62 13.29 -3.97 12.23
CA PRO A 62 13.56 -4.11 10.79
C PRO A 62 14.41 -2.98 10.21
N THR A 63 14.61 -1.88 10.93
CA THR A 63 15.35 -0.70 10.45
C THR A 63 16.88 -0.83 10.57
N ILE A 64 17.36 -1.89 11.24
CA ILE A 64 18.80 -2.10 11.42
C ILE A 64 19.41 -2.71 10.16
N PHE A 65 20.39 -2.00 9.60
CA PHE A 65 21.12 -2.42 8.41
C PHE A 65 22.43 -3.14 8.77
N SER A 66 22.73 -4.19 8.00
CA SER A 66 24.06 -4.80 7.98
C SER A 66 25.11 -3.87 7.37
N ASN A 67 26.39 -4.22 7.48
CA ASN A 67 27.48 -3.48 6.84
C ASN A 67 27.39 -3.50 5.30
N ARG A 68 26.55 -4.38 4.73
CA ARG A 68 26.20 -4.39 3.30
C ARG A 68 25.06 -3.43 2.94
N LYS A 69 24.59 -2.63 3.91
CA LYS A 69 23.49 -1.67 3.75
C LYS A 69 22.14 -2.34 3.44
N VAL A 70 21.94 -3.55 3.97
CA VAL A 70 20.75 -4.40 3.75
C VAL A 70 20.19 -4.78 5.12
N SER A 71 18.89 -4.56 5.35
CA SER A 71 18.18 -5.00 6.55
C SER A 71 17.56 -6.40 6.35
N PHE A 72 17.02 -7.00 7.42
CA PHE A 72 16.38 -8.32 7.28
C PHE A 72 15.08 -8.27 6.46
N LEU A 73 14.41 -7.11 6.34
CA LEU A 73 13.29 -6.91 5.41
C LEU A 73 13.75 -7.14 3.96
N HIS A 74 14.77 -6.41 3.53
CA HIS A 74 15.37 -6.55 2.19
C HIS A 74 15.83 -7.99 1.92
N PHE A 75 16.58 -8.55 2.88
CA PHE A 75 17.13 -9.89 2.72
C PHE A 75 16.05 -10.97 2.64
N SER A 76 14.93 -10.82 3.36
CA SER A 76 13.80 -11.76 3.26
C SER A 76 13.18 -11.81 1.86
N ILE A 77 13.19 -10.69 1.13
CA ILE A 77 12.69 -10.58 -0.23
C ILE A 77 13.70 -11.20 -1.20
N GLU A 78 14.97 -10.84 -1.06
CA GLU A 78 16.06 -11.36 -1.89
C GLU A 78 16.21 -12.88 -1.75
N GLN A 79 15.94 -13.43 -0.57
CA GLN A 79 15.97 -14.87 -0.32
C GLN A 79 14.60 -15.54 -0.50
N SER A 80 13.55 -14.81 -0.87
CA SER A 80 12.20 -15.37 -0.98
C SER A 80 12.09 -16.56 -1.95
N PRO A 81 12.88 -16.69 -3.04
CA PRO A 81 12.88 -17.90 -3.87
C PRO A 81 13.37 -19.16 -3.13
N VAL A 82 14.12 -19.01 -2.03
CA VAL A 82 14.70 -20.09 -1.24
C VAL A 82 13.91 -20.34 0.04
N ILE A 83 13.55 -19.29 0.78
CA ILE A 83 12.92 -19.40 2.11
C ILE A 83 11.40 -19.18 2.10
N GLY A 84 10.86 -18.75 0.95
CA GLY A 84 9.44 -18.42 0.76
C GLY A 84 9.03 -17.05 1.30
N LEU A 85 7.88 -16.56 0.83
CA LEU A 85 7.35 -15.23 1.18
C LEU A 85 6.71 -15.15 2.58
N ARG A 86 6.58 -16.27 3.29
CA ARG A 86 6.03 -16.26 4.66
C ARG A 86 6.84 -15.39 5.62
N TYR A 87 8.16 -15.28 5.40
CA TYR A 87 9.02 -14.41 6.21
C TYR A 87 8.74 -12.93 5.92
N LEU A 88 8.66 -12.53 4.65
CA LEU A 88 8.24 -11.18 4.28
C LEU A 88 6.89 -10.83 4.90
N LYS A 89 5.91 -11.75 4.78
CA LYS A 89 4.59 -11.58 5.39
C LYS A 89 4.67 -11.34 6.90
N ALA A 90 5.43 -12.16 7.63
CA ALA A 90 5.60 -12.00 9.07
C ALA A 90 6.29 -10.67 9.43
N ILE A 91 7.28 -10.24 8.65
CA ILE A 91 7.99 -8.97 8.88
C ILE A 91 7.03 -7.78 8.75
N LEU A 92 6.15 -7.79 7.73
CA LEU A 92 5.15 -6.73 7.52
C LEU A 92 4.03 -6.79 8.58
N GLU A 93 3.48 -7.98 8.85
CA GLU A 93 2.29 -8.13 9.71
C GLU A 93 2.61 -8.11 11.21
N ILE A 94 3.71 -8.74 11.63
CA ILE A 94 4.11 -8.87 13.04
C ILE A 94 5.19 -7.85 13.38
N GLY A 95 6.24 -7.76 12.56
CA GLY A 95 7.34 -6.82 12.76
C GLY A 95 6.99 -5.37 12.46
N LYS A 96 5.83 -5.12 11.81
CA LYS A 96 5.35 -3.78 11.42
C LYS A 96 6.39 -2.98 10.65
N ALA A 97 7.18 -3.68 9.83
CA ALA A 97 8.24 -3.03 9.07
C ALA A 97 7.65 -2.06 8.04
N ASP A 98 8.25 -0.88 7.94
CA ASP A 98 7.94 0.08 6.89
C ASP A 98 8.29 -0.51 5.51
N PRO A 99 7.33 -0.69 4.59
CA PRO A 99 7.61 -1.22 3.26
C PRO A 99 8.41 -0.22 2.38
N ASN A 100 8.61 1.01 2.85
CA ASN A 100 9.42 2.05 2.20
C ASN A 100 10.82 2.18 2.80
N LEU A 101 11.20 1.32 3.75
CA LEU A 101 12.47 1.39 4.46
C LEU A 101 13.65 1.48 3.49
N ALA A 102 14.28 2.65 3.41
CA ALA A 102 15.43 2.89 2.56
C ALA A 102 16.70 3.01 3.39
N HIS A 103 17.80 2.40 2.94
CA HIS A 103 19.10 2.70 3.56
C HIS A 103 19.47 4.18 3.30
N PRO A 104 19.86 4.99 4.30
CA PRO A 104 20.06 6.43 4.16
C PRO A 104 20.99 6.84 3.01
N GLU A 105 22.06 6.08 2.77
CA GLU A 105 23.04 6.37 1.71
C GLU A 105 22.72 5.73 0.35
N ARG A 106 22.02 4.60 0.32
CA ARG A 106 21.79 3.84 -0.92
C ARG A 106 20.45 4.16 -1.55
N LEU A 107 19.50 4.64 -0.74
CA LEU A 107 18.11 4.84 -1.11
C LEU A 107 17.46 3.56 -1.70
N TYR A 108 18.02 2.40 -1.36
CA TYR A 108 17.56 1.11 -1.85
C TYR A 108 16.37 0.67 -1.00
N ARG A 109 15.21 0.47 -1.63
CA ARG A 109 13.93 0.15 -0.98
C ARG A 109 13.51 -1.31 -1.21
N PRO A 110 12.61 -1.88 -0.38
CA PRO A 110 12.10 -3.24 -0.51
C PRO A 110 11.52 -3.56 -1.90
N LEU A 111 10.85 -2.60 -2.54
CA LEU A 111 10.33 -2.80 -3.90
C LEU A 111 11.45 -3.12 -4.89
N GLN A 112 12.62 -2.49 -4.79
CA GLN A 112 13.77 -2.80 -5.66
C GLN A 112 14.31 -4.22 -5.42
N SER A 113 14.31 -4.71 -4.18
CA SER A 113 14.61 -6.13 -3.91
C SER A 113 13.63 -7.06 -4.61
N ALA A 114 12.33 -6.73 -4.65
CA ALA A 114 11.33 -7.54 -5.35
C ALA A 114 11.56 -7.57 -6.86
N ILE A 115 12.00 -6.44 -7.45
CA ILE A 115 12.37 -6.37 -8.88
C ILE A 115 13.61 -7.21 -9.17
N ALA A 116 14.64 -7.09 -8.33
CA ALA A 116 15.91 -7.79 -8.52
C ALA A 116 15.74 -9.32 -8.58
N VAL A 117 14.81 -9.87 -7.80
CA VAL A 117 14.48 -11.31 -7.83
C VAL A 117 13.28 -11.66 -8.70
N LYS A 118 12.72 -10.69 -9.43
CA LYS A 118 11.53 -10.84 -10.30
C LYS A 118 10.33 -11.46 -9.57
N SER A 119 10.18 -11.17 -8.27
CA SER A 119 9.08 -11.70 -7.47
C SER A 119 7.88 -10.76 -7.51
N ARG A 120 6.92 -11.08 -8.38
CA ARG A 120 5.67 -10.30 -8.48
C ARG A 120 4.88 -10.34 -7.18
N GLU A 121 4.82 -11.50 -6.54
CA GLU A 121 4.11 -11.70 -5.29
C GLU A 121 4.70 -10.85 -4.16
N ALA A 122 6.04 -10.75 -4.05
CA ALA A 122 6.70 -9.86 -3.09
C ALA A 122 6.38 -8.39 -3.37
N PHE A 123 6.41 -7.98 -4.64
CA PHE A 123 6.05 -6.63 -5.06
C PHE A 123 4.62 -6.28 -4.63
N VAL A 124 3.66 -7.17 -4.92
CA VAL A 124 2.25 -7.00 -4.53
C VAL A 124 2.08 -6.98 -3.01
N MET A 125 2.79 -7.83 -2.27
CA MET A 125 2.77 -7.80 -0.80
C MET A 125 3.22 -6.45 -0.23
N LEU A 126 4.28 -5.87 -0.79
CA LEU A 126 4.81 -4.58 -0.37
C LEU A 126 3.85 -3.43 -0.71
N VAL A 127 3.31 -3.39 -1.94
CA VAL A 127 2.31 -2.38 -2.34
C VAL A 127 1.09 -2.46 -1.44
N ASN A 128 0.56 -3.65 -1.18
CA ASN A 128 -0.57 -3.85 -0.25
C ASN A 128 -0.25 -3.45 1.19
N ALA A 129 1.02 -3.43 1.58
CA ALA A 129 1.48 -2.96 2.89
C ALA A 129 1.70 -1.43 2.92
N GLY A 130 1.51 -0.72 1.81
CA GLY A 130 1.68 0.74 1.72
C GLY A 130 3.01 1.20 1.10
N ALA A 131 3.67 0.35 0.29
CA ALA A 131 4.85 0.78 -0.45
C ALA A 131 4.50 1.89 -1.46
N GLU A 132 5.26 2.98 -1.42
CA GLU A 132 5.25 4.06 -2.39
C GLU A 132 5.85 3.57 -3.70
N ILE A 133 5.19 3.89 -4.81
CA ILE A 133 5.62 3.52 -6.16
C ILE A 133 6.12 4.70 -6.98
N ASP A 134 5.95 5.93 -6.48
CA ASP A 134 6.45 7.15 -7.10
C ASP A 134 7.54 7.77 -6.21
N TYR A 135 8.78 7.40 -6.47
CA TYR A 135 9.96 7.90 -5.75
C TYR A 135 11.20 7.82 -6.65
N ASN A 136 12.26 8.51 -6.22
CA ASN A 136 13.56 8.44 -6.90
C ASN A 136 14.50 7.47 -6.17
N THR A 137 15.17 6.64 -6.94
CA THR A 137 16.21 5.71 -6.50
C THR A 137 17.59 6.41 -6.50
N PHE A 138 18.66 5.63 -6.35
CA PHE A 138 20.03 6.14 -6.36
C PHE A 138 20.32 7.00 -7.60
N GLY A 139 20.98 8.15 -7.39
CA GLY A 139 21.29 9.09 -8.46
C GLY A 139 20.10 9.94 -8.93
N ASN A 140 19.00 9.97 -8.15
CA ASN A 140 17.76 10.68 -8.47
C ASN A 140 17.02 10.11 -9.70
N LEU A 141 17.19 8.82 -9.97
CA LEU A 141 16.51 8.13 -11.08
C LEU A 141 15.08 7.79 -10.67
N PRO A 142 14.03 8.14 -11.43
CA PRO A 142 12.67 7.74 -11.10
C PRO A 142 12.54 6.21 -11.02
N PHE A 143 11.85 5.69 -10.01
CA PHE A 143 11.71 4.24 -9.83
C PHE A 143 11.10 3.54 -11.05
N VAL A 144 10.13 4.17 -11.72
CA VAL A 144 9.58 3.64 -12.98
C VAL A 144 10.65 3.50 -14.08
N ALA A 145 11.62 4.42 -14.14
CA ALA A 145 12.75 4.33 -15.07
C ALA A 145 13.73 3.24 -14.65
N ASP A 146 13.99 3.05 -13.34
CA ASP A 146 14.77 1.93 -12.82
C ASP A 146 14.17 0.58 -13.25
N VAL A 147 12.85 0.42 -13.10
CA VAL A 147 12.12 -0.77 -13.57
C VAL A 147 12.28 -0.97 -15.09
N MET A 148 12.12 0.09 -15.90
CA MET A 148 12.30 0.00 -17.35
C MET A 148 13.71 -0.47 -17.74
N LEU A 149 14.75 -0.03 -17.01
CA LEU A 149 16.14 -0.45 -17.26
C LEU A 149 16.38 -1.93 -16.93
N THR A 150 15.54 -2.56 -16.11
CA THR A 150 15.58 -4.03 -15.89
C THR A 150 14.94 -4.82 -17.04
N GLY A 151 14.21 -4.14 -17.94
CA GLY A 151 13.46 -4.74 -19.04
C GLY A 151 12.08 -5.28 -18.65
N ASP A 152 11.61 -5.06 -17.41
CA ASP A 152 10.25 -5.41 -16.97
C ASP A 152 9.26 -4.30 -17.37
N TYR A 153 9.02 -4.16 -18.67
CA TYR A 153 8.09 -3.16 -19.19
C TYR A 153 6.64 -3.46 -18.83
N GLU A 154 6.31 -4.70 -18.52
CA GLU A 154 5.00 -5.07 -17.99
C GLU A 154 4.75 -4.39 -16.64
N LEU A 155 5.70 -4.48 -15.71
CA LEU A 155 5.61 -3.73 -14.45
C LEU A 155 5.70 -2.22 -14.69
N ALA A 156 6.61 -1.77 -15.56
CA ALA A 156 6.74 -0.34 -15.83
C ALA A 156 5.43 0.26 -16.35
N TYR A 157 4.74 -0.45 -17.25
CA TYR A 157 3.45 -0.03 -17.77
C TYR A 157 2.38 0.02 -16.66
N TYR A 158 2.32 -1.00 -15.78
CA TYR A 158 1.46 -0.94 -14.59
C TYR A 158 1.74 0.32 -13.75
N LEU A 159 3.01 0.62 -13.46
CA LEU A 159 3.40 1.81 -12.68
C LEU A 159 2.93 3.10 -13.36
N LEU A 160 3.11 3.20 -14.68
CA LEU A 160 2.60 4.32 -15.47
C LEU A 160 1.07 4.48 -15.34
N GLU A 161 0.32 3.38 -15.38
CA GLU A 161 -1.13 3.40 -15.19
C GLU A 161 -1.57 3.82 -13.78
N GLN A 162 -0.72 3.64 -12.77
CA GLN A 162 -0.96 4.15 -11.41
C GLN A 162 -0.68 5.66 -11.27
N GLY A 163 -0.26 6.34 -12.34
CA GLY A 163 -0.10 7.80 -12.35
C GLY A 163 1.23 8.31 -11.79
N VAL A 164 2.28 7.47 -11.76
CA VAL A 164 3.63 7.89 -11.35
C VAL A 164 4.17 9.02 -12.24
N ALA A 165 4.98 9.92 -11.67
CA ALA A 165 5.57 11.03 -12.40
C ALA A 165 6.49 10.55 -13.54
N ILE A 166 6.20 11.01 -14.77
CA ILE A 166 6.98 10.62 -15.96
C ILE A 166 8.07 11.65 -16.33
N THR A 167 7.97 12.89 -15.84
CA THR A 167 8.88 13.99 -16.20
C THR A 167 10.10 14.12 -15.30
N ALA A 168 10.17 13.34 -14.21
CA ALA A 168 11.29 13.37 -13.30
C ALA A 168 12.57 12.85 -13.99
N THR A 169 13.70 13.51 -13.74
CA THR A 169 15.00 13.12 -14.31
C THR A 169 16.13 13.32 -13.30
N THR A 170 17.23 12.59 -13.52
CA THR A 170 18.50 12.82 -12.82
C THR A 170 19.14 14.15 -13.26
N SER A 171 20.18 14.59 -12.56
CA SER A 171 20.99 15.75 -12.96
C SER A 171 21.68 15.59 -14.33
N TYR A 172 21.78 14.35 -14.84
CA TYR A 172 22.33 14.04 -16.16
C TYR A 172 21.24 13.87 -17.23
N GLY A 173 19.97 14.13 -16.89
CA GLY A 173 18.83 14.00 -17.80
C GLY A 173 18.31 12.58 -17.98
N PHE A 174 18.73 11.61 -17.15
CA PHE A 174 18.18 10.26 -17.19
C PHE A 174 16.79 10.21 -16.55
N GLY A 175 15.80 9.69 -17.26
CA GLY A 175 14.44 9.45 -16.80
C GLY A 175 13.70 8.47 -17.71
N VAL A 176 12.37 8.55 -17.73
CA VAL A 176 11.51 7.63 -18.50
C VAL A 176 11.86 7.63 -19.99
N ASN A 177 12.03 8.80 -20.61
CA ASN A 177 12.42 8.91 -22.02
C ASN A 177 13.73 8.18 -22.31
N THR A 178 14.79 8.44 -21.53
CA THR A 178 16.10 7.78 -21.75
C THR A 178 16.05 6.28 -21.48
N ALA A 179 15.20 5.82 -20.56
CA ALA A 179 15.01 4.40 -20.27
C ALA A 179 14.25 3.67 -21.39
N LEU A 180 13.52 4.40 -22.24
CA LEU A 180 12.88 3.90 -23.46
C LEU A 180 13.78 4.07 -24.71
N ASP A 181 14.63 5.09 -24.76
CA ASP A 181 15.58 5.33 -25.86
C ASP A 181 16.72 4.29 -25.88
N PHE A 182 17.37 4.11 -24.73
CA PHE A 182 18.60 3.31 -24.60
C PHE A 182 18.49 1.85 -25.10
N PRO A 183 17.39 1.12 -24.81
CA PRO A 183 17.23 -0.26 -25.26
C PRO A 183 17.10 -0.37 -26.79
N LEU A 184 16.48 0.60 -27.46
CA LEU A 184 16.34 0.61 -28.92
C LEU A 184 17.68 0.87 -29.61
N GLU A 185 18.51 1.75 -29.05
CA GLU A 185 19.83 2.08 -29.63
C GLU A 185 20.86 0.96 -29.41
N ARG A 186 20.86 0.34 -28.23
CA ARG A 186 21.94 -0.58 -27.81
C ARG A 186 21.59 -2.05 -27.85
N GLN A 187 20.29 -2.38 -27.84
CA GLN A 187 19.81 -3.76 -27.81
C GLN A 187 18.65 -4.01 -28.79
N PRO A 188 18.77 -3.63 -30.08
CA PRO A 188 17.67 -3.72 -31.04
C PRO A 188 17.11 -5.15 -31.19
N TRP A 189 17.96 -6.17 -31.03
CA TRP A 189 17.59 -7.58 -31.11
C TRP A 189 16.67 -8.06 -29.97
N ASN A 190 16.67 -7.36 -28.82
CA ASN A 190 15.78 -7.67 -27.69
C ASN A 190 14.36 -7.13 -27.89
N PHE A 191 14.14 -6.32 -28.94
CA PHE A 191 12.85 -5.71 -29.28
C PHE A 191 12.34 -6.19 -30.64
N VAL A 192 12.43 -7.51 -30.85
CA VAL A 192 11.74 -8.19 -31.95
C VAL A 192 10.31 -8.58 -31.53
N PRO A 193 9.36 -8.72 -32.47
CA PRO A 193 7.97 -9.06 -32.15
C PRO A 193 7.76 -10.33 -31.31
N SER A 194 8.71 -11.27 -31.33
CA SER A 194 8.66 -12.52 -30.56
C SER A 194 9.17 -12.38 -29.11
N ALA A 195 9.78 -11.25 -28.74
CA ALA A 195 10.29 -11.06 -27.38
C ALA A 195 9.14 -10.83 -26.38
N PRO A 196 9.13 -11.48 -25.19
CA PRO A 196 8.02 -11.39 -24.24
C PRO A 196 7.66 -9.95 -23.81
N GLN A 197 8.67 -9.09 -23.76
CA GLN A 197 8.54 -7.71 -23.29
C GLN A 197 8.32 -6.69 -24.43
N TYR A 198 8.32 -7.15 -25.69
CA TYR A 198 8.18 -6.28 -26.86
C TYR A 198 6.87 -5.49 -26.86
N MET A 199 5.74 -6.16 -26.65
CA MET A 199 4.43 -5.48 -26.63
C MET A 199 4.33 -4.51 -25.44
N TRP A 200 4.87 -4.89 -24.28
CA TRP A 200 4.87 -4.05 -23.08
C TRP A 200 5.73 -2.79 -23.23
N PHE A 201 6.89 -2.94 -23.87
CA PHE A 201 7.75 -1.81 -24.23
C PHE A 201 6.98 -0.78 -25.07
N TRP A 202 6.34 -1.23 -26.16
CA TRP A 202 5.61 -0.33 -27.05
C TRP A 202 4.37 0.29 -26.41
N ARG A 203 3.76 -0.37 -25.42
CA ARG A 203 2.72 0.26 -24.58
C ARG A 203 3.28 1.39 -23.72
N CYS A 204 4.46 1.21 -23.13
CA CYS A 204 5.11 2.30 -22.38
C CYS A 204 5.40 3.49 -23.29
N VAL A 205 5.93 3.25 -24.49
CA VAL A 205 6.18 4.30 -25.51
C VAL A 205 4.89 5.04 -25.88
N ASP A 206 3.83 4.30 -26.25
CA ASP A 206 2.53 4.90 -26.59
C ASP A 206 1.93 5.70 -25.43
N PHE A 207 2.04 5.19 -24.20
CA PHE A 207 1.53 5.85 -23.00
C PHE A 207 2.16 7.24 -22.79
N VAL A 208 3.49 7.33 -22.95
CA VAL A 208 4.23 8.58 -22.70
C VAL A 208 4.12 9.55 -23.88
N GLU A 209 4.09 9.07 -25.12
CA GLU A 209 3.89 9.90 -26.32
C GLU A 209 2.51 10.59 -26.32
N LYS A 210 1.45 9.87 -25.93
CA LYS A 210 0.11 10.44 -25.75
C LYS A 210 0.05 11.53 -24.69
N ARG A 211 1.09 11.65 -23.84
CA ARG A 211 1.24 12.67 -22.80
C ARG A 211 2.32 13.70 -23.16
N GLY A 212 2.72 13.76 -24.43
CA GLY A 212 3.62 14.79 -24.96
C GLY A 212 5.11 14.51 -24.75
N MET A 213 5.49 13.33 -24.26
CA MET A 213 6.90 12.95 -24.15
C MET A 213 7.41 12.41 -25.49
N THR A 214 8.59 12.85 -25.93
CA THR A 214 9.25 12.30 -27.12
C THR A 214 10.19 11.16 -26.75
N VAL A 215 10.06 10.02 -27.45
CA VAL A 215 10.98 8.88 -27.40
C VAL A 215 11.74 8.82 -28.73
N LYS A 216 13.06 8.63 -28.68
CA LYS A 216 13.91 8.50 -29.86
C LYS A 216 13.82 7.09 -30.41
N ILE A 217 12.88 6.91 -31.35
CA ILE A 217 12.68 5.64 -32.03
C ILE A 217 13.59 5.59 -33.28
N PRO A 218 14.51 4.62 -33.39
CA PRO A 218 15.30 4.42 -34.60
C PRO A 218 14.40 4.15 -35.83
N PRO A 219 14.76 4.61 -37.04
CA PRO A 219 13.94 4.41 -38.24
C PRO A 219 13.67 2.95 -38.61
N ASP A 220 14.55 2.04 -38.18
CA ASP A 220 14.48 0.59 -38.39
C ASP A 220 13.73 -0.15 -37.27
N ALA A 221 13.30 0.54 -36.20
CA ALA A 221 12.54 -0.06 -35.13
C ALA A 221 11.16 -0.52 -35.62
N GLN A 222 10.85 -1.80 -35.39
CA GLN A 222 9.57 -2.37 -35.75
C GLN A 222 8.52 -2.03 -34.69
N ARG A 223 7.77 -0.93 -34.87
CA ARG A 223 6.64 -0.57 -34.01
C ARG A 223 5.37 -1.37 -34.40
N PRO A 224 4.64 -1.97 -33.45
CA PRO A 224 3.37 -2.64 -33.74
C PRO A 224 2.32 -1.65 -34.27
N ALA A 225 1.57 -2.06 -35.29
CA ALA A 225 0.46 -1.27 -35.82
C ALA A 225 -0.75 -1.24 -34.86
N VAL A 226 -0.90 -2.26 -34.02
CA VAL A 226 -1.98 -2.38 -33.03
C VAL A 226 -1.39 -2.80 -31.69
N LEU A 227 -1.70 -2.05 -30.64
CA LEU A 227 -1.44 -2.43 -29.26
C LEU A 227 -2.74 -3.01 -28.69
N ALA A 228 -2.79 -4.32 -28.45
CA ALA A 228 -3.99 -4.98 -27.91
C ALA A 228 -4.42 -4.35 -26.56
N THR A 229 -5.70 -4.27 -26.20
CA THR A 229 -6.17 -3.52 -25.02
C THR A 229 -6.24 -4.34 -23.73
N HIS A 230 -5.25 -5.20 -23.46
CA HIS A 230 -5.16 -5.90 -22.17
C HIS A 230 -4.21 -5.15 -21.23
N PRO A 231 -4.71 -4.51 -20.15
CA PRO A 231 -3.84 -4.02 -19.10
C PRO A 231 -3.18 -5.21 -18.38
N PRO A 232 -1.94 -5.08 -17.91
CA PRO A 232 -1.28 -6.17 -17.21
C PRO A 232 -1.93 -6.32 -15.84
N ASN A 233 -2.60 -7.45 -15.62
CA ASN A 233 -3.09 -7.80 -14.30
C ASN A 233 -1.96 -8.41 -13.48
N ILE A 234 -1.03 -7.56 -13.06
CA ILE A 234 0.13 -7.99 -12.27
C ILE A 234 -0.24 -8.36 -10.82
N THR A 235 -1.50 -8.12 -10.43
CA THR A 235 -2.05 -8.31 -9.08
C THR A 235 -2.90 -9.58 -8.92
N THR A 236 -3.10 -10.39 -9.96
CA THR A 236 -3.84 -11.67 -9.82
C THR A 236 -3.02 -12.69 -9.03
N SER A 237 -3.04 -12.56 -7.72
CA SER A 237 -3.12 -13.73 -6.84
C SER A 237 -4.46 -14.43 -7.12
N PRO A 238 -4.60 -15.76 -6.90
CA PRO A 238 -5.90 -16.40 -6.93
C PRO A 238 -6.88 -15.59 -6.07
N PRO A 239 -8.17 -15.52 -6.44
CA PRO A 239 -9.17 -14.74 -5.75
C PRO A 239 -8.95 -14.83 -4.26
N ARG A 240 -8.44 -13.73 -3.68
CA ARG A 240 -8.29 -13.65 -2.24
C ARG A 240 -9.71 -13.88 -1.72
N THR A 241 -9.91 -14.81 -0.80
CA THR A 241 -11.09 -14.75 0.04
C THR A 241 -10.93 -13.47 0.85
N VAL A 242 -11.45 -12.38 0.31
CA VAL A 242 -11.41 -11.09 0.97
C VAL A 242 -12.59 -11.07 1.91
N PRO A 243 -12.36 -10.86 3.21
CA PRO A 243 -13.46 -10.67 4.14
C PRO A 243 -14.33 -9.50 3.66
N MET A 244 -15.66 -9.61 3.81
CA MET A 244 -16.59 -8.52 3.49
C MET A 244 -16.31 -7.23 4.31
N THR A 245 -15.37 -7.31 5.25
CA THR A 245 -14.90 -6.23 6.10
C THR A 245 -13.37 -6.11 6.06
N GLY A 246 -12.88 -4.87 6.02
CA GLY A 246 -11.49 -4.53 6.29
C GLY A 246 -11.23 -4.32 7.78
N ASN A 247 -9.97 -4.40 8.20
CA ASN A 247 -9.52 -4.06 9.55
C ASN A 247 -8.34 -3.10 9.46
N VAL A 248 -8.35 -2.03 10.25
CA VAL A 248 -7.26 -1.05 10.31
C VAL A 248 -7.06 -0.56 11.74
N ILE A 249 -5.82 -0.23 12.10
CA ILE A 249 -5.50 0.44 13.36
C ILE A 249 -5.36 1.93 13.06
N MET A 250 -6.20 2.74 13.69
CA MET A 250 -6.15 4.20 13.65
C MET A 250 -5.82 4.69 15.06
N HIS A 251 -4.55 4.97 15.33
CA HIS A 251 -4.09 5.33 16.69
C HIS A 251 -4.57 4.31 17.75
N GLU A 252 -5.37 4.76 18.72
CA GLU A 252 -5.91 3.97 19.83
C GLU A 252 -7.14 3.13 19.46
N VAL A 253 -7.54 3.10 18.18
CA VAL A 253 -8.73 2.42 17.68
C VAL A 253 -8.35 1.29 16.73
N SER A 254 -8.89 0.10 16.95
CA SER A 254 -8.98 -0.96 15.94
C SER A 254 -10.35 -0.90 15.29
N LEU A 255 -10.41 -0.61 14.00
CA LEU A 255 -11.64 -0.38 13.27
C LEU A 255 -11.90 -1.52 12.29
N THR A 256 -13.04 -2.18 12.43
CA THR A 256 -13.60 -3.11 11.45
C THR A 256 -14.65 -2.35 10.64
N TYR A 257 -14.53 -2.34 9.30
CA TYR A 257 -15.45 -1.58 8.43
C TYR A 257 -15.77 -2.38 7.16
N PRO A 258 -16.94 -2.18 6.52
CA PRO A 258 -17.29 -2.90 5.30
C PRO A 258 -16.39 -2.48 4.13
N ALA A 259 -16.11 -3.38 3.20
CA ALA A 259 -15.56 -2.98 1.91
C ALA A 259 -16.59 -2.14 1.13
N PRO A 260 -16.17 -1.21 0.24
CA PRO A 260 -17.11 -0.47 -0.61
C PRO A 260 -18.01 -1.44 -1.35
N ILE A 261 -19.31 -1.17 -1.43
CA ILE A 261 -20.30 -2.09 -2.01
C ILE A 261 -19.96 -2.52 -3.45
N TRP A 262 -19.30 -1.64 -4.21
CA TRP A 262 -18.82 -1.92 -5.56
C TRP A 262 -17.49 -2.66 -5.61
N ALA A 263 -16.98 -3.13 -4.47
CA ALA A 263 -15.74 -3.87 -4.33
C ALA A 263 -15.93 -4.98 -3.28
N GLN A 264 -17.07 -5.68 -3.33
CA GLN A 264 -17.38 -6.80 -2.44
C GLN A 264 -17.28 -8.17 -3.11
N THR A 265 -17.05 -8.23 -4.44
CA THR A 265 -16.82 -9.47 -5.18
C THR A 265 -15.40 -9.53 -5.74
N VAL A 266 -14.96 -10.74 -6.08
CA VAL A 266 -13.64 -10.97 -6.70
C VAL A 266 -13.49 -10.17 -7.99
N GLU A 267 -14.56 -10.10 -8.80
CA GLU A 267 -14.59 -9.39 -10.08
C GLU A 267 -14.57 -7.87 -9.92
N THR A 268 -15.00 -7.35 -8.77
CA THR A 268 -15.21 -5.91 -8.55
C THR A 268 -14.18 -5.28 -7.59
N MET A 269 -13.44 -6.10 -6.82
CA MET A 269 -12.38 -5.62 -5.92
C MET A 269 -11.11 -5.13 -6.61
N GLU A 270 -10.88 -5.52 -7.87
CA GLU A 270 -9.81 -4.94 -8.69
C GLU A 270 -10.20 -3.58 -9.27
N ASP A 271 -11.43 -3.10 -9.05
CA ASP A 271 -11.94 -1.85 -9.60
C ASP A 271 -11.84 -0.69 -8.58
N LEU A 272 -10.68 -0.55 -7.93
CA LEU A 272 -10.43 0.52 -6.95
C LEU A 272 -9.26 1.42 -7.38
N ALA A 273 -9.44 2.72 -7.17
CA ALA A 273 -8.38 3.73 -7.11
C ALA A 273 -8.40 4.37 -5.70
N VAL A 274 -7.22 4.57 -5.11
CA VAL A 274 -7.08 5.05 -3.72
C VAL A 274 -6.18 6.28 -3.66
N ARG A 275 -6.65 7.33 -2.99
CA ARG A 275 -5.87 8.53 -2.65
C ARG A 275 -5.66 8.56 -1.14
N SER A 276 -4.40 8.56 -0.70
CA SER A 276 -4.06 8.53 0.73
C SER A 276 -3.42 9.84 1.16
N LYS A 277 -3.79 10.30 2.36
CA LYS A 277 -3.22 11.48 3.01
C LYS A 277 -2.78 11.11 4.42
N ASN A 278 -1.51 11.36 4.73
CA ASN A 278 -0.93 11.07 6.04
C ASN A 278 -0.17 12.30 6.55
N ASN A 279 -0.76 12.99 7.53
CA ASN A 279 -0.20 14.15 8.22
C ASN A 279 -0.10 13.84 9.71
N PRO A 280 0.71 14.58 10.51
CA PRO A 280 0.71 14.42 11.96
C PRO A 280 -0.70 14.50 12.55
N GLY A 281 -1.14 13.42 13.18
CA GLY A 281 -2.48 13.29 13.77
C GLY A 281 -3.62 13.04 12.79
N VAL A 282 -3.37 12.80 11.50
CA VAL A 282 -4.40 12.51 10.49
C VAL A 282 -3.94 11.44 9.51
N ILE A 283 -4.69 10.35 9.41
CA ILE A 283 -4.55 9.34 8.35
C ILE A 283 -5.89 9.28 7.62
N MET A 284 -5.91 9.41 6.30
CA MET A 284 -7.13 9.36 5.50
C MET A 284 -6.89 8.64 4.18
N HIS A 285 -7.86 7.84 3.77
CA HIS A 285 -7.93 7.16 2.50
C HIS A 285 -9.27 7.51 1.84
N GLU A 286 -9.21 7.97 0.60
CA GLU A 286 -10.36 8.12 -0.28
C GLU A 286 -10.28 7.02 -1.34
N VAL A 287 -11.39 6.35 -1.58
CA VAL A 287 -11.49 5.19 -2.45
C VAL A 287 -12.62 5.43 -3.44
N ILE A 288 -12.33 5.33 -4.73
CA ILE A 288 -13.29 5.48 -5.84
C ILE A 288 -13.15 4.29 -6.80
N PRO A 289 -14.09 4.07 -7.74
CA PRO A 289 -13.93 3.12 -8.83
C PRO A 289 -12.68 3.38 -9.66
N ARG A 290 -12.05 2.32 -10.19
CA ARG A 290 -10.84 2.49 -11.01
C ARG A 290 -11.20 3.18 -12.33
N GLY A 291 -10.35 4.13 -12.72
CA GLY A 291 -10.57 4.93 -13.93
C GLY A 291 -11.43 6.18 -13.73
N GLU A 292 -11.99 6.39 -12.55
CA GLU A 292 -12.66 7.64 -12.19
C GLU A 292 -11.68 8.69 -11.63
N ASN A 293 -12.17 9.93 -11.50
CA ASN A 293 -11.41 11.06 -10.97
C ASN A 293 -11.91 11.42 -9.56
N PHE A 294 -11.00 11.70 -8.63
CA PHE A 294 -11.35 12.00 -7.23
C PHE A 294 -12.14 13.31 -7.04
N GLU A 295 -12.18 14.18 -8.05
CA GLU A 295 -13.00 15.39 -8.06
C GLU A 295 -14.34 15.17 -8.80
N THR A 296 -14.39 14.21 -9.73
CA THR A 296 -15.58 13.84 -10.50
C THR A 296 -15.76 12.32 -10.46
N TRP A 297 -16.37 11.84 -9.38
CA TRP A 297 -16.57 10.43 -9.06
C TRP A 297 -18.06 10.08 -9.11
N SER A 298 -18.41 8.80 -9.32
CA SER A 298 -19.78 8.29 -9.24
C SER A 298 -20.14 7.82 -7.83
N ARG A 299 -19.15 7.22 -7.16
CA ARG A 299 -19.21 6.73 -5.78
C ARG A 299 -17.84 6.84 -5.11
N LYS A 300 -17.84 7.16 -3.82
CA LYS A 300 -16.63 7.43 -3.03
C LYS A 300 -16.77 6.88 -1.63
N MET A 301 -15.77 6.18 -1.15
CA MET A 301 -15.65 5.79 0.25
C MET A 301 -14.48 6.53 0.89
N VAL A 302 -14.69 7.09 2.08
CA VAL A 302 -13.63 7.72 2.87
C VAL A 302 -13.45 6.94 4.16
N LEU A 303 -12.21 6.69 4.51
CA LEU A 303 -11.79 6.06 5.75
C LEU A 303 -10.71 6.94 6.38
N GLY A 304 -10.89 7.40 7.61
CA GLY A 304 -9.86 8.24 8.23
C GLY A 304 -9.84 8.19 9.75
N GLY A 305 -8.64 8.40 10.30
CA GLY A 305 -8.35 8.52 11.72
C GLY A 305 -7.75 9.89 12.03
N PHE A 306 -8.16 10.49 13.14
CA PHE A 306 -7.79 11.83 13.57
C PHE A 306 -7.45 11.82 15.05
N TYR A 307 -6.44 12.58 15.44
CA TYR A 307 -6.12 12.86 16.84
C TYR A 307 -6.54 14.29 17.19
N GLY A 308 -7.33 14.48 18.24
CA GLY A 308 -7.87 15.78 18.62
C GLY A 308 -8.29 15.85 20.08
N SER A 309 -7.37 16.26 20.96
CA SER A 309 -7.71 16.46 22.38
C SER A 309 -8.70 17.61 22.56
N GLY A 310 -9.67 17.44 23.46
CA GLY A 310 -10.69 18.45 23.75
C GLY A 310 -11.82 18.60 22.72
N VAL A 311 -11.83 17.79 21.65
CA VAL A 311 -12.90 17.75 20.66
C VAL A 311 -14.02 16.83 21.15
N THR A 312 -15.29 17.13 20.84
CA THR A 312 -16.42 16.21 21.11
C THR A 312 -16.78 15.43 19.86
N LEU A 313 -17.36 14.24 20.03
CA LEU A 313 -17.84 13.44 18.89
C LEU A 313 -18.83 14.25 18.05
N GLU A 314 -19.77 14.96 18.68
CA GLU A 314 -20.75 15.79 18.00
C GLU A 314 -20.10 16.89 17.16
N SER A 315 -19.11 17.60 17.71
CA SER A 315 -18.42 18.67 16.97
C SER A 315 -17.62 18.12 15.78
N PHE A 316 -17.03 16.93 15.93
CA PHE A 316 -16.35 16.22 14.86
C PHE A 316 -17.32 15.78 13.77
N THR A 317 -18.46 15.20 14.15
CA THR A 317 -19.53 14.80 13.21
C THR A 317 -20.10 15.99 12.45
N GLU A 318 -20.36 17.12 13.12
CA GLU A 318 -20.84 18.34 12.46
C GLU A 318 -19.83 18.91 11.46
N ALA A 319 -18.52 18.82 11.74
CA ALA A 319 -17.50 19.22 10.77
C ALA A 319 -17.56 18.36 9.49
N TRP A 320 -17.79 17.05 9.63
CA TRP A 320 -17.97 16.13 8.50
C TRP A 320 -19.28 16.36 7.74
N ILE A 321 -20.38 16.64 8.44
CA ILE A 321 -21.65 17.02 7.82
C ILE A 321 -21.47 18.34 7.05
N ALA A 322 -20.76 19.32 7.60
CA ALA A 322 -20.47 20.58 6.92
C ALA A 322 -19.60 20.39 5.67
N HIS A 323 -18.65 19.45 5.70
CA HIS A 323 -17.89 19.05 4.52
C HIS A 323 -18.80 18.41 3.46
N ALA A 324 -19.67 17.48 3.85
CA ALA A 324 -20.62 16.85 2.94
C ALA A 324 -21.62 17.86 2.31
N ARG A 325 -22.08 18.86 3.07
CA ARG A 325 -22.92 19.96 2.53
C ARG A 325 -22.20 20.74 1.42
N LYS A 326 -20.89 20.96 1.56
CA LYS A 326 -20.09 21.61 0.50
C LYS A 326 -19.98 20.73 -0.74
N GLU A 327 -19.72 19.43 -0.56
CA GLU A 327 -19.68 18.49 -1.69
C GLU A 327 -21.03 18.37 -2.39
N ALA A 328 -22.13 18.36 -1.65
CA ALA A 328 -23.49 18.32 -2.20
C ALA A 328 -23.93 19.65 -2.84
N GLY A 329 -23.11 20.71 -2.76
CA GLY A 329 -23.43 22.02 -3.34
C GLY A 329 -24.51 22.80 -2.57
N GLY A 330 -24.79 22.48 -1.30
CA GLY A 330 -25.77 23.23 -0.51
C GLY A 330 -26.44 22.45 0.62
N SER A 331 -27.79 22.50 0.62
CA SER A 331 -28.61 21.90 1.68
C SER A 331 -28.56 20.37 1.64
N LEU A 332 -28.49 19.76 2.82
CA LEU A 332 -28.40 18.32 2.99
C LEU A 332 -29.27 17.92 4.18
N ALA A 333 -30.27 17.07 3.94
CA ALA A 333 -31.06 16.46 5.01
C ALA A 333 -30.19 15.44 5.74
N VAL A 334 -30.19 15.49 7.07
CA VAL A 334 -29.39 14.61 7.92
C VAL A 334 -30.32 13.82 8.82
N GLN A 335 -30.28 12.49 8.70
CA GLN A 335 -31.00 11.57 9.55
C GLN A 335 -30.00 10.77 10.38
N THR A 336 -30.05 10.89 11.71
CA THR A 336 -29.27 10.01 12.59
C THR A 336 -29.93 8.63 12.62
N ILE A 337 -29.18 7.60 12.22
CA ILE A 337 -29.63 6.21 12.18
C ILE A 337 -29.27 5.50 13.49
N GLU A 338 -28.05 5.75 13.99
CA GLU A 338 -27.57 5.16 15.23
C GLU A 338 -26.81 6.20 16.04
N LYS A 339 -27.07 6.22 17.35
CA LYS A 339 -26.34 7.02 18.33
C LYS A 339 -25.97 6.17 19.54
N ALA A 340 -24.67 6.00 19.74
CA ALA A 340 -24.09 5.35 20.90
C ALA A 340 -23.10 6.30 21.59
N GLU A 341 -22.60 5.92 22.77
CA GLU A 341 -21.63 6.72 23.53
C GLU A 341 -20.35 7.01 22.73
N GLY A 342 -19.89 6.03 21.94
CA GLY A 342 -18.64 6.12 21.18
C GLY A 342 -18.80 6.42 19.70
N HIS A 343 -20.00 6.44 19.13
CA HIS A 343 -20.18 6.65 17.68
C HIS A 343 -21.56 7.15 17.27
N LEU A 344 -21.60 7.73 16.07
CA LEU A 344 -22.78 8.18 15.37
C LEU A 344 -22.76 7.59 13.95
N LEU A 345 -23.90 7.04 13.50
CA LEU A 345 -24.16 6.70 12.11
C LEU A 345 -25.30 7.58 11.61
N SER A 346 -25.06 8.32 10.53
CA SER A 346 -26.04 9.20 9.90
C SER A 346 -26.22 8.86 8.43
N HIS A 347 -27.43 9.01 7.93
CA HIS A 347 -27.77 9.00 6.51
C HIS A 347 -28.06 10.42 6.07
N LEU A 348 -27.39 10.86 5.00
CA LEU A 348 -27.43 12.21 4.51
C LEU A 348 -27.88 12.19 3.05
N LYS A 349 -28.86 13.02 2.70
CA LYS A 349 -29.43 13.06 1.34
C LYS A 349 -29.72 14.49 0.93
N SER A 350 -29.39 14.84 -0.30
CA SER A 350 -29.76 16.12 -0.90
C SER A 350 -31.06 15.97 -1.68
N GLU A 351 -31.97 16.92 -1.50
CA GLU A 351 -33.17 17.07 -2.34
C GLU A 351 -32.91 18.01 -3.53
N ALA A 352 -31.81 18.79 -3.47
CA ALA A 352 -31.48 19.82 -4.45
C ALA A 352 -30.40 19.40 -5.46
N SER A 353 -29.66 18.32 -5.15
CA SER A 353 -28.57 17.80 -5.97
C SER A 353 -28.57 16.28 -5.92
N ASP A 354 -27.93 15.65 -6.91
CA ASP A 354 -27.81 14.20 -6.98
C ASP A 354 -26.72 13.72 -6.02
N PHE A 355 -26.97 13.74 -4.71
CA PHE A 355 -25.97 13.37 -3.71
C PHE A 355 -26.61 12.66 -2.52
N GLU A 356 -26.02 11.53 -2.14
CA GLU A 356 -26.40 10.73 -0.98
C GLU A 356 -25.17 10.14 -0.29
N MET A 357 -25.20 10.03 1.04
CA MET A 357 -24.08 9.55 1.83
C MET A 357 -24.52 8.85 3.12
N CYS A 358 -23.86 7.75 3.47
CA CYS A 358 -23.83 7.23 4.84
C CYS A 358 -22.53 7.66 5.53
N LEU A 359 -22.64 8.21 6.74
CA LEU A 359 -21.52 8.74 7.52
C LEU A 359 -21.50 8.10 8.90
N TYR A 360 -20.47 7.29 9.13
CA TYR A 360 -20.11 6.81 10.46
C TYR A 360 -18.98 7.69 11.01
N THR A 361 -19.14 8.14 12.24
CA THR A 361 -18.10 8.81 13.02
C THR A 361 -17.97 8.16 14.38
N GLY A 362 -16.75 7.89 14.81
CA GLY A 362 -16.48 7.25 16.10
C GLY A 362 -15.44 8.04 16.89
N ARG A 363 -15.46 7.87 18.21
CA ARG A 363 -14.49 8.44 19.15
C ARG A 363 -14.09 7.42 20.20
N TYR A 364 -12.79 7.26 20.38
CA TYR A 364 -12.21 6.60 21.53
C TYR A 364 -11.09 7.48 22.10
N LYS A 365 -11.25 7.94 23.35
CA LYS A 365 -10.35 8.93 23.99
C LYS A 365 -10.17 10.18 23.10
N ASP A 366 -8.96 10.46 22.66
CA ASP A 366 -8.60 11.59 21.79
C ASP A 366 -8.50 11.18 20.31
N THR A 367 -8.82 9.92 19.98
CA THR A 367 -8.86 9.41 18.62
C THR A 367 -10.28 9.45 18.07
N PHE A 368 -10.43 10.01 16.87
CA PHE A 368 -11.67 10.03 16.11
C PHE A 368 -11.49 9.24 14.83
N VAL A 369 -12.54 8.56 14.41
CA VAL A 369 -12.57 7.83 13.15
C VAL A 369 -13.76 8.27 12.31
N VAL A 370 -13.59 8.24 11.00
CA VAL A 370 -14.65 8.44 10.03
C VAL A 370 -14.65 7.27 9.05
N VAL A 371 -15.84 6.78 8.75
CA VAL A 371 -16.09 5.95 7.58
C VAL A 371 -17.27 6.60 6.86
N SER A 372 -17.11 7.02 5.62
CA SER A 372 -18.22 7.52 4.81
C SER A 372 -18.30 6.76 3.50
N SER A 373 -19.51 6.55 3.01
CA SER A 373 -19.80 6.06 1.67
C SER A 373 -20.77 7.03 1.02
N ALA A 374 -20.34 7.71 -0.04
CA ALA A 374 -21.10 8.71 -0.78
C ALA A 374 -21.27 8.27 -2.23
N TRP A 375 -22.39 8.63 -2.85
CA TRP A 375 -22.69 8.29 -4.24
C TRP A 375 -23.64 9.32 -4.87
N HIS A 376 -23.66 9.32 -6.19
CA HIS A 376 -24.63 10.02 -7.02
C HIS A 376 -25.77 9.04 -7.36
N PRO A 377 -26.99 9.16 -6.80
CA PRO A 377 -28.10 8.24 -7.05
C PRO A 377 -28.39 7.96 -8.53
N SER A 378 -28.19 8.94 -9.42
CA SER A 378 -28.38 8.74 -10.86
C SER A 378 -27.35 7.81 -11.52
N MET A 379 -26.20 7.58 -10.88
CA MET A 379 -25.07 6.81 -11.41
C MET A 379 -24.96 5.39 -10.85
N VAL A 380 -25.91 4.96 -10.02
CA VAL A 380 -25.95 3.60 -9.45
C VAL A 380 -27.20 2.85 -9.91
N GLN A 381 -27.08 1.52 -10.07
CA GLN A 381 -28.23 0.68 -10.39
C GLN A 381 -29.10 0.49 -9.13
N GLN A 382 -30.42 0.58 -9.28
CA GLN A 382 -31.41 0.40 -8.21
C GLN A 382 -31.06 1.25 -6.96
N PRO A 383 -31.12 2.59 -7.05
CA PRO A 383 -30.58 3.49 -6.02
C PRO A 383 -31.16 3.28 -4.62
N GLU A 384 -32.44 2.92 -4.50
CA GLU A 384 -33.06 2.61 -3.20
C GLU A 384 -32.47 1.33 -2.57
N GLU A 385 -32.25 0.29 -3.37
CA GLU A 385 -31.63 -0.96 -2.91
C GLU A 385 -30.15 -0.75 -2.57
N TYR A 386 -29.45 0.05 -3.37
CA TYR A 386 -28.06 0.46 -3.13
C TYR A 386 -27.93 1.20 -1.78
N SER A 387 -28.78 2.21 -1.56
CA SER A 387 -28.83 2.97 -0.31
C SER A 387 -29.07 2.06 0.90
N ALA A 388 -30.10 1.20 0.82
CA ALA A 388 -30.41 0.24 1.88
C ALA A 388 -29.26 -0.74 2.15
N HIS A 389 -28.53 -1.17 1.12
CA HIS A 389 -27.38 -2.06 1.28
C HIS A 389 -26.21 -1.36 1.96
N VAL A 390 -25.83 -0.17 1.49
CA VAL A 390 -24.76 0.62 2.11
C VAL A 390 -25.08 0.85 3.59
N LEU A 391 -26.32 1.22 3.91
CA LEU A 391 -26.71 1.45 5.31
C LEU A 391 -26.56 0.18 6.16
N ARG A 392 -27.03 -0.97 5.68
CA ARG A 392 -26.87 -2.27 6.38
C ARG A 392 -25.40 -2.62 6.61
N ASP A 393 -24.52 -2.30 5.67
CA ASP A 393 -23.10 -2.57 5.80
C ASP A 393 -22.42 -1.61 6.78
N MET A 394 -22.79 -0.33 6.77
CA MET A 394 -22.27 0.66 7.71
C MET A 394 -22.65 0.35 9.16
N GLN A 395 -23.81 -0.29 9.40
CA GLN A 395 -24.19 -0.79 10.74
C GLN A 395 -23.31 -1.95 11.25
N LYS A 396 -22.50 -2.58 10.39
CA LYS A 396 -21.56 -3.64 10.78
C LYS A 396 -20.22 -3.08 11.24
N ILE A 397 -20.02 -1.76 11.18
CA ILE A 397 -18.79 -1.14 11.67
C ILE A 397 -18.63 -1.46 13.16
N ARG A 398 -17.42 -1.87 13.54
CA ARG A 398 -17.04 -2.13 14.93
C ARG A 398 -15.80 -1.33 15.27
N MET A 399 -15.88 -0.64 16.39
CA MET A 399 -14.78 0.13 16.96
C MET A 399 -14.33 -0.55 18.26
N ASP A 400 -13.15 -1.15 18.22
CA ASP A 400 -12.53 -1.83 19.35
C ASP A 400 -11.32 -1.05 19.87
N LYS A 401 -10.93 -1.31 21.11
CA LYS A 401 -9.69 -0.75 21.69
C LYS A 401 -8.49 -1.21 20.85
N GLY A 402 -7.81 -0.25 20.24
CA GLY A 402 -6.56 -0.45 19.50
C GLY A 402 -5.32 -0.36 20.40
N LEU A 403 -4.17 -0.17 19.76
CA LEU A 403 -2.89 -0.01 20.46
C LEU A 403 -2.82 1.39 21.10
N ASN A 404 -2.45 1.50 22.38
CA ASN A 404 -2.18 2.80 22.98
C ASN A 404 -0.98 3.44 22.27
N VAL A 405 -1.21 4.46 21.46
CA VAL A 405 -0.15 5.27 20.85
C VAL A 405 0.10 6.44 21.79
N VAL A 406 1.18 6.37 22.58
CA VAL A 406 1.62 7.52 23.39
C VAL A 406 2.36 8.47 22.45
N PRO A 407 1.89 9.74 22.29
CA PRO A 407 2.64 10.71 21.50
C PRO A 407 4.04 10.86 22.10
N VAL A 408 5.07 10.70 21.26
CA VAL A 408 6.43 11.08 21.65
C VAL A 408 6.45 12.60 21.64
N ASN A 409 6.47 13.20 22.83
CA ASN A 409 6.61 14.65 23.01
C ASN A 409 7.93 15.16 22.44
#